data_AF-A0A344LGI3-F1
#
_entry.id   AF-A0A344LGI3-F1
#
_cell.length_a   1.000
_cell.length_b   1.000
_cell.length_c   1.000
_cell.angle_alpha   90.00
_cell.angle_beta   90.00
_cell.angle_gamma   90.00
#
_symmetry.space_group_name_H-M   'P 1'
#
loop_
_entity.id
_entity.type
_entity.pdbx_description
1 polymer ?
#
loop_
_entity_poly.entity_id
_entity_poly.type
_entity_poly.pdbx_seq_one_letter_code
_entity_poly.pdbx_strand_id
1 'polypeptide(L)' 'MAMLVLAEVVIQIYAFFVDSAGPGLPSLIGHFVTAAAVVVAQRFADKLIGPRAAACGIAVVVLTFATLWFFWWA' A
#
# COMPACT_ATOMS: atom_id res chain seq x y z
N MET A 1 1.24 -0.38 4.88
CA MET A 1 1.30 -0.63 3.42
C MET A 1 2.22 -1.79 3.04
N ALA A 2 3.53 -1.74 3.32
CA ALA A 2 4.44 -2.83 2.91
C ALA A 2 4.01 -4.23 3.39
N MET A 3 3.62 -4.36 4.66
CA MET A 3 3.13 -5.64 5.20
C MET A 3 1.81 -6.09 4.55
N LEU A 4 0.93 -5.16 4.21
CA LEU A 4 -0.35 -5.46 3.53
C LEU A 4 -0.10 -6.03 2.14
N VAL A 5 0.80 -5.42 1.36
CA VAL A 5 1.22 -5.96 0.05
C VAL A 5 1.74 -7.38 0.17
N LEU A 6 2.62 -7.64 1.13
CA LEU A 6 3.19 -8.97 1.33
C LEU A 6 2.11 -9.99 1.71
N ALA A 7 1.16 -9.60 2.56
CA ALA A 7 0.01 -10.44 2.90
C ALA A 7 -0.86 -10.74 1.67
N GLU A 8 -1.16 -9.73 0.84
CA GLU A 8 -1.94 -9.95 -0.39
C GLU A 8 -1.23 -10.89 -1.37
N VAL A 9 0.10 -10.78 -1.51
CA VAL A 9 0.88 -11.70 -2.35
C VAL A 9 0.74 -13.14 -1.85
N VAL A 10 0.89 -13.35 -0.54
CA VAL A 10 0.74 -14.69 0.06
C VAL A 10 -0.67 -15.23 -0.15
N ILE A 11 -1.71 -14.41 0.07
CA ILE A 11 -3.11 -14.79 -0.11
C ILE A 11 -3.41 -15.10 -1.58
N GLN A 12 -2.92 -14.29 -2.52
CA GLN A 12 -3.10 -14.53 -3.95
C GLN A 12 -2.46 -15.85 -4.40
N ILE A 13 -1.25 -16.14 -3.92
CA ILE A 13 -0.56 -17.40 -4.20
C ILE A 13 -1.36 -18.57 -3.61
N TYR A 14 -1.84 -18.45 -2.37
CA TYR A 14 -2.66 -19.48 -1.75
C TYR A 14 -3.96 -19.72 -2.53
N ALA A 15 -4.68 -18.65 -2.91
CA ALA A 15 -5.90 -18.72 -3.68
C ALA A 15 -5.71 -19.43 -5.03
N PHE A 16 -4.57 -19.18 -5.69
CA PHE A 16 -4.19 -19.90 -6.91
C PHE A 16 -4.04 -21.42 -6.70
N PHE A 17 -3.49 -21.85 -5.56
CA PHE A 17 -3.35 -23.28 -5.25
C PHE A 17 -4.66 -23.98 -4.89
N VAL A 18 -5.66 -23.25 -4.39
CA VAL A 18 -6.97 -23.79 -4.01
C VAL A 18 -8.07 -23.50 -5.04
N ASP A 19 -7.69 -23.04 -6.24
CA ASP A 19 -8.59 -22.64 -7.33
C ASP A 19 -9.71 -21.68 -6.87
N SER A 20 -9.34 -20.72 -6.03
CA SER A 20 -10.23 -19.71 -5.47
C SER A 20 -9.90 -18.32 -6.00
N ALA A 21 -10.87 -17.41 -5.95
CA ALA A 21 -10.67 -16.01 -6.32
C ALA A 21 -9.82 -15.32 -5.24
N GLY A 22 -8.61 -14.90 -5.62
CA GLY A 22 -7.74 -14.06 -4.79
C GLY A 22 -8.03 -12.56 -4.93
N PRO A 23 -7.25 -11.70 -4.25
CA PRO A 23 -7.38 -10.23 -4.30
C PRO A 23 -7.35 -9.63 -5.71
N GLY A 24 -6.75 -10.34 -6.66
CA GLY A 24 -6.68 -9.95 -8.06
C GLY A 24 -5.47 -9.06 -8.36
N LEU A 25 -5.06 -9.11 -9.64
CA LEU A 25 -3.93 -8.33 -10.14
C LEU A 25 -4.07 -6.80 -9.94
N PRO A 26 -5.26 -6.19 -10.12
CA PRO A 26 -5.43 -4.76 -9.86
C PRO A 26 -5.13 -4.37 -8.41
N SER A 27 -5.59 -5.17 -7.43
CA SER A 27 -5.32 -4.91 -6.01
C SER A 27 -3.83 -5.02 -5.71
N LEU A 28 -3.19 -6.09 -6.18
CA LEU A 28 -1.77 -6.32 -5.99
C LEU A 28 -0.91 -5.17 -6.53
N ILE A 29 -1.16 -4.75 -7.79
CA ILE A 29 -0.39 -3.67 -8.42
C ILE A 29 -0.64 -2.35 -7.68
N GLY A 30 -1.91 -2.05 -7.34
CA GLY A 30 -2.27 -0.84 -6.61
C GLY A 30 -1.59 -0.75 -5.26
N HIS A 31 -1.63 -1.82 -4.47
CA HIS A 31 -0.95 -1.87 -3.18
C HIS A 31 0.57 -1.78 -3.33
N PHE A 32 1.17 -2.43 -4.34
CA PHE A 32 2.62 -2.36 -4.58
C PHE A 32 3.08 -0.93 -4.88
N VAL A 33 2.39 -0.26 -5.81
CA VAL A 33 2.69 1.11 -6.21
C VAL A 33 2.52 2.06 -5.02
N THR A 34 1.43 1.93 -4.27
CA THR A 34 1.22 2.76 -3.08
C THR A 34 2.26 2.48 -1.99
N ALA A 35 2.64 1.21 -1.77
CA ALA A 35 3.67 0.89 -0.79
C ALA A 35 5.01 1.52 -1.14
N ALA A 36 5.41 1.49 -2.42
CA ALA A 36 6.61 2.19 -2.88
C ALA A 36 6.52 3.70 -2.64
N ALA A 37 5.40 4.33 -3.02
CA ALA A 37 5.17 5.76 -2.81
C ALA A 37 5.20 6.16 -1.33
N VAL A 38 4.56 5.36 -0.46
CA VAL A 38 4.55 5.57 0.99
C VAL A 38 5.97 5.45 1.58
N VAL A 39 6.74 4.43 1.19
CA VAL A 39 8.13 4.27 1.68
C VAL A 39 8.99 5.47 1.27
N VAL A 40 8.84 5.96 0.03
CA VAL A 40 9.55 7.15 -0.44
C VAL A 40 9.14 8.38 0.37
N ALA A 41 7.84 8.60 0.54
CA ALA A 41 7.31 9.74 1.31
C ALA A 41 7.77 9.70 2.78
N GLN A 42 7.74 8.52 3.42
CA GLN A 42 8.25 8.33 4.78
C GLN A 42 9.75 8.66 4.85
N ARG A 43 10.54 8.17 3.89
CA ARG A 43 11.99 8.44 3.86
C ARG A 43 12.32 9.93 3.72
N PHE A 44 11.45 10.71 3.07
CA PHE A 44 11.57 12.17 3.06
C PHE A 44 11.08 12.79 4.37
N ALA A 45 9.96 12.32 4.93
CA ALA A 45 9.45 12.78 6.22
C ALA A 45 10.51 12.62 7.32
N ASP A 46 11.24 11.51 7.33
CA ASP A 46 12.28 11.19 8.31
C ASP A 46 13.54 12.05 8.17
N LYS A 47 13.81 12.59 6.97
CA LYS A 47 15.00 13.39 6.67
C LYS A 47 14.75 14.90 6.74
N LEU A 48 13.49 15.31 6.61
CA LEU A 48 13.09 16.70 6.59
C LEU A 48 12.66 17.14 7.99
N ILE A 49 12.61 18.46 8.21
CA ILE A 49 12.14 19.06 9.46
C ILE A 49 11.07 20.11 9.12
N GLY A 50 10.12 20.31 10.04
CA GLY A 50 9.10 21.36 9.92
C GLY A 50 8.02 21.04 8.88
N PRO A 51 7.45 22.05 8.21
CA PRO A 51 6.25 21.88 7.38
C PRO A 51 6.39 20.86 6.24
N ARG A 52 7.60 20.68 5.69
CA ARG A 52 7.85 19.70 4.63
C ARG A 52 7.75 18.27 5.13
N ALA A 53 8.26 18.00 6.34
CA ALA A 53 8.11 16.69 6.97
C ALA A 53 6.64 16.38 7.25
N ALA A 54 5.88 17.38 7.73
CA ALA A 54 4.44 17.24 7.93
C ALA A 54 3.68 16.93 6.63
N ALA A 55 4.00 17.61 5.52
CA ALA A 55 3.39 17.34 4.22
C ALA A 55 3.66 15.91 3.73
N CYS A 56 4.89 15.41 3.88
CA CYS A 56 5.22 14.02 3.57
C CYS A 56 4.47 13.03 4.46
N GLY A 57 4.32 13.32 5.76
CA GLY A 57 3.52 12.51 6.68
C GLY A 57 2.03 12.46 6.29
N ILE A 58 1.45 13.61 5.92
CA ILE A 58 0.07 13.68 5.42
C ILE A 58 -0.08 12.87 4.14
N ALA A 59 0.88 12.94 3.21
CA ALA A 59 0.84 12.14 1.98
C ALA A 59 0.79 10.63 2.29
N VAL A 60 1.53 10.17 3.29
CA VAL A 60 1.49 8.75 3.73
C VAL A 60 0.11 8.36 4.23
N VAL A 61 -0.52 9.20 5.06
CA VAL A 61 -1.87 8.95 5.60
C VAL A 61 -2.90 8.93 4.47
N VAL A 62 -2.87 9.92 3.58
CA VAL A 62 -3.81 10.03 2.45
C VAL A 62 -3.67 8.83 1.52
N LEU A 63 -2.45 8.46 1.13
CA LEU A 63 -2.20 7.31 0.27
C LEU A 63 -2.67 6.00 0.91
N THR A 64 -2.44 5.83 2.21
CA THR A 64 -2.88 4.65 2.96
C THR A 64 -4.41 4.56 3.00
N PHE A 65 -5.09 5.64 3.37
CA PHE A 65 -6.55 5.68 3.41
C PHE A 65 -7.17 5.53 2.02
N ALA A 66 -6.59 6.14 0.98
CA ALA A 66 -7.08 6.01 -0.38
C ALA A 66 -6.97 4.56 -0.87
N THR A 67 -5.82 3.90 -0.68
CA THR A 67 -5.67 2.50 -1.08
C THR A 67 -6.63 1.59 -0.31
N LEU A 68 -6.78 1.77 1.01
CA LEU A 68 -7.79 1.04 1.76
C LEU A 68 -9.18 1.30 1.17
N TRP A 69 -9.58 2.55 0.98
CA TRP A 69 -10.91 2.86 0.48
C TRP A 69 -11.21 2.25 -0.90
N PHE A 70 -10.26 2.27 -1.84
CA PHE A 70 -10.50 1.76 -3.19
C PHE A 70 -10.44 0.23 -3.28
N PHE A 71 -9.63 -0.43 -2.45
CA PHE A 71 -9.39 -1.88 -2.56
C PHE A 71 -10.04 -2.69 -1.43
N TRP A 72 -10.59 -2.06 -0.38
CA TRP A 72 -11.30 -2.77 0.69
C TRP A 72 -12.57 -3.46 0.22
N TRP A 73 -13.19 -2.94 -0.83
CA TRP A 73 -14.44 -3.46 -1.38
C TRP A 73 -14.23 -4.45 -2.53
N ALA A 74 -12.97 -4.76 -2.86
CA ALA A 74 -12.61 -5.71 -3.91
C ALA A 74 -12.84 -7.15 -3.47
#